data_AF-E4ZX14-F1
#
_entry.id   AF-E4ZX14-F1
#
_cell.length_a   1.000
_cell.length_b   1.000
_cell.length_c   1.000
_cell.angle_alpha   90.00
_cell.angle_beta   90.00
_cell.angle_gamma   90.00
#
_symmetry.space_group_name_H-M   'P 1'
#
loop_
_entity.id
_entity.type
_entity.pdbx_description
1 polymer ?
#
loop_
_entity_poly.entity_id
_entity_poly.type
_entity_poly.pdbx_seq_one_letter_code
_entity_poly.pdbx_strand_id
1 'polypeptide(L)'
;MVNAGFRLSPTDLEYLHTLSSGQQEEVAWREKHTPVDTRAIPMRATNVQAGTVASFPLRMRHADTYTGERVALVGDAAHTIHPLAGQGLNQGQGDAAALVRTISHAVQTGQDVGSTLALESYNSARYAENNAMLGVCDKLHRLYSVDSGPIVGLRSLGLRAVDAMGPLKSFFMSRAAGGS
;
A
#
# COMPACT_ATOMS: atom_id res chain seq x y z
N MET A 1 -0.64 8.14 19.14
CA MET A 1 -0.23 6.94 18.38
C MET A 1 0.87 7.18 17.36
N VAL A 2 0.87 8.27 16.57
CA VAL A 2 1.92 8.52 15.55
C VAL A 2 3.35 8.42 16.10
N ASN A 3 3.64 9.05 17.24
CA ASN A 3 4.98 9.00 17.83
C ASN A 3 5.36 7.60 18.34
N ALA A 4 4.38 6.83 18.82
CA ALA A 4 4.58 5.50 19.40
C ALA A 4 5.07 4.50 18.34
N GLY A 5 4.55 4.59 17.10
CA GLY A 5 4.94 3.70 16.00
C GLY A 5 6.43 3.75 15.65
N PHE A 6 7.13 4.86 15.95
CA PHE A 6 8.57 5.00 15.72
C PHE A 6 9.42 4.76 16.97
N ARG A 7 8.80 4.59 18.14
CA ARG A 7 9.49 4.64 19.45
C ARG A 7 9.30 3.37 20.27
N LEU A 8 8.25 2.61 20.02
CA LEU A 8 7.92 1.40 20.77
C LEU A 8 8.24 0.15 19.95
N SER A 9 8.49 -0.96 20.63
CA SER A 9 8.74 -2.24 19.96
C SER A 9 7.45 -2.78 19.32
N PRO A 10 7.54 -3.68 18.33
CA PRO A 10 6.35 -4.35 17.77
C PRO A 10 5.49 -5.02 18.85
N THR A 11 6.12 -5.66 19.86
CA THR A 11 5.41 -6.29 20.99
C THR A 11 4.64 -5.28 21.83
N ASP A 12 5.21 -4.10 22.07
CA ASP A 12 4.51 -3.02 22.78
C ASP A 12 3.32 -2.50 21.98
N LEU A 13 3.49 -2.36 20.65
CA LEU A 13 2.41 -1.91 19.76
C LEU A 13 1.28 -2.94 19.69
N GLU A 14 1.60 -4.23 19.58
CA GLU A 14 0.63 -5.31 19.64
C GLU A 14 -0.16 -5.28 20.95
N TYR A 15 0.53 -5.14 22.08
CA TYR A 15 -0.12 -4.99 23.39
C TYR A 15 -1.06 -3.78 23.42
N LEU A 16 -0.62 -2.62 22.92
CA LEU A 16 -1.45 -1.41 22.86
C LEU A 16 -2.73 -1.61 22.03
N HIS A 17 -2.66 -2.43 20.98
CA HIS A 17 -3.84 -2.77 20.17
C HIS A 17 -4.83 -3.70 20.88
N THR A 18 -4.41 -4.42 21.93
CA THR A 18 -5.32 -5.23 22.76
C THR A 18 -6.11 -4.40 23.78
N LEU A 19 -5.65 -3.19 24.09
CA LEU A 19 -6.31 -2.32 25.07
C LEU A 19 -7.55 -1.66 24.46
N SER A 20 -8.66 -1.68 25.20
CA SER A 20 -9.90 -0.99 24.82
C SER A 20 -9.89 0.51 25.17
N SER A 21 -9.08 0.93 26.13
CA SER A 21 -8.87 2.32 26.55
C SER A 21 -7.51 2.50 27.25
N GLY A 22 -7.10 3.74 27.56
CA GLY A 22 -5.86 4.02 28.30
C GLY A 22 -4.57 3.97 27.48
N GLN A 23 -4.65 3.80 26.15
CA GLN A 23 -3.43 3.69 25.32
C GLN A 23 -2.53 4.92 25.42
N GLN A 24 -3.07 6.12 25.67
CA GLN A 24 -2.27 7.33 25.81
C GLN A 24 -1.38 7.31 27.07
N GLU A 25 -1.92 6.85 28.20
CA GLU A 25 -1.17 6.74 29.46
C GLU A 25 -0.08 5.68 29.34
N GLU A 26 -0.44 4.55 28.73
CA GLU A 26 0.49 3.43 28.50
C GLU A 26 1.64 3.84 27.57
N VAL A 27 1.33 4.53 26.46
CA VAL A 27 2.35 5.10 25.57
C VAL A 27 3.22 6.11 26.31
N ALA A 28 2.63 7.01 27.10
CA ALA A 28 3.38 8.03 27.83
C ALA A 28 4.32 7.43 28.89
N TRP A 29 3.92 6.31 29.51
CA TRP A 29 4.78 5.57 30.43
C TRP A 29 5.91 4.87 29.66
N ARG A 30 5.59 4.11 28.60
CA ARG A 30 6.59 3.36 27.83
C ARG A 30 7.60 4.27 27.15
N GLU A 31 7.18 5.38 26.57
CA GLU A 31 8.09 6.35 25.93
C GLU A 31 9.17 6.90 26.88
N LYS A 32 8.94 6.90 28.20
CA LYS A 32 9.96 7.31 29.20
C LYS A 32 10.95 6.20 29.53
N HIS A 33 10.57 4.95 29.32
CA HIS A 33 11.33 3.76 29.74
C HIS A 33 11.90 2.96 28.57
N THR A 34 11.50 3.27 27.33
CA THR A 34 12.06 2.68 26.11
C THR A 34 13.20 3.58 25.61
N PRO A 35 14.45 3.10 25.61
CA PRO A 35 15.55 3.82 24.98
C PRO A 35 15.35 3.85 23.46
N VAL A 36 15.50 5.02 22.85
CA VAL A 36 15.35 5.20 21.40
C VAL A 36 16.54 5.96 20.86
N ASP A 37 17.10 5.50 19.73
CA ASP A 37 18.07 6.27 18.98
C ASP A 37 17.38 7.43 18.26
N THR A 38 17.52 8.63 18.81
CA THR A 38 16.89 9.85 18.30
C THR A 38 17.38 10.24 16.91
N ARG A 39 18.52 9.71 16.44
CA ARG A 39 19.03 9.95 15.09
C ARG A 39 18.39 9.03 14.05
N ALA A 40 17.83 7.90 14.47
CA ALA A 40 17.24 6.91 13.59
C ALA A 40 15.73 7.12 13.36
N ILE A 41 15.11 8.07 14.06
CA ILE A 41 13.65 8.25 14.06
C ILE A 41 13.24 9.69 13.71
N PRO A 42 12.03 9.91 13.16
CA PRO A 42 11.55 11.23 12.86
C PRO A 42 11.32 12.08 14.13
N MET A 43 11.38 13.40 13.95
CA MET A 43 11.04 14.36 14.98
C MET A 43 9.65 14.10 15.56
N ARG A 44 9.50 14.39 16.86
CA ARG A 44 8.23 14.17 17.57
C ARG A 44 7.17 15.12 17.04
N ALA A 45 6.03 14.57 16.62
CA ALA A 45 4.84 15.36 16.36
C ALA A 45 4.21 15.79 17.69
N THR A 46 4.20 17.08 17.99
CA THR A 46 3.69 17.62 19.27
C THR A 46 2.21 17.98 19.20
N ASN A 47 1.78 18.57 18.09
CA ASN A 47 0.38 18.92 17.87
C ASN A 47 0.08 18.97 16.36
N VAL A 48 -1.20 18.95 16.00
CA VAL A 48 -1.69 19.27 14.66
C VAL A 48 -2.30 20.67 14.73
N GLN A 49 -1.89 21.57 13.83
CA GLN A 49 -2.42 22.93 13.83
C GLN A 49 -3.87 22.93 13.30
N ALA A 50 -4.83 23.22 14.19
CA ALA A 50 -6.24 23.29 13.85
C ALA A 50 -6.51 24.37 12.78
N GLY A 51 -7.51 24.12 11.92
CA GLY A 51 -7.91 25.06 10.87
C GLY A 51 -6.93 25.19 9.71
N THR A 52 -5.90 24.35 9.65
CA THR A 52 -4.96 24.33 8.52
C THR A 52 -5.37 23.25 7.51
N VAL A 53 -5.21 23.58 6.23
CA VAL A 53 -5.45 22.65 5.12
C VAL A 53 -4.11 22.38 4.46
N ALA A 54 -3.66 21.13 4.50
CA ALA A 54 -2.54 20.66 3.69
C ALA A 54 -3.10 20.11 2.37
N SER A 55 -2.44 20.44 1.25
CA SER A 55 -2.76 19.84 -0.04
C SER A 55 -1.58 18.98 -0.51
N PHE A 56 -1.90 17.80 -1.01
CA PHE A 56 -0.92 16.89 -1.59
C PHE A 56 -1.38 16.58 -3.02
N PRO A 57 -0.49 16.67 -4.03
CA PRO A 57 -0.86 16.41 -5.40
C PRO A 57 -1.26 14.94 -5.54
N LEU A 58 -2.49 14.69 -5.98
CA LEU A 58 -2.98 13.34 -6.24
C LEU A 58 -2.29 12.84 -7.52
N ARG A 59 -1.20 12.08 -7.34
CA ARG A 59 -0.46 11.48 -8.45
C ARG A 59 -0.59 9.98 -8.35
N MET A 60 -1.17 9.37 -9.39
CA MET A 60 -1.04 7.94 -9.59
C MET A 60 0.36 7.67 -10.14
N ARG A 61 1.15 6.88 -9.41
CA ARG A 61 2.49 6.46 -9.84
C ARG A 61 2.58 4.96 -9.65
N HIS A 62 3.20 4.25 -10.58
CA HIS A 62 3.44 2.82 -10.46
C HIS A 62 4.80 2.56 -11.07
N ALA A 63 5.68 1.89 -10.33
CA ALA A 63 6.97 1.47 -10.86
C ALA A 63 6.77 0.31 -11.86
N ASP A 64 7.49 0.31 -12.97
CA ASP A 64 7.43 -0.79 -13.94
C ASP A 64 7.99 -2.09 -13.34
N THR A 65 8.97 -1.96 -12.45
CA THR A 65 9.64 -3.05 -11.73
C THR A 65 9.77 -2.69 -10.25
N TYR A 66 9.38 -3.62 -9.36
CA TYR A 66 9.43 -3.39 -7.91
C TYR A 66 10.76 -3.84 -7.29
N THR A 67 11.54 -4.61 -8.04
CA THR A 67 12.80 -5.17 -7.57
C THR A 67 13.89 -4.96 -8.61
N GLY A 68 15.12 -4.87 -8.13
CA GLY A 68 16.35 -4.87 -8.91
C GLY A 68 17.42 -5.67 -8.18
N GLU A 69 18.63 -5.74 -8.73
CA GLU A 69 19.74 -6.35 -8.00
C GLU A 69 19.96 -5.60 -6.67
N ARG A 70 19.80 -6.30 -5.54
CA ARG A 70 19.96 -5.77 -4.19
C ARG A 70 19.04 -4.59 -3.85
N VAL A 71 17.93 -4.44 -4.58
CA VAL A 71 16.98 -3.33 -4.40
C VAL A 71 15.54 -3.85 -4.39
N ALA A 72 14.74 -3.37 -3.46
CA ALA A 72 13.28 -3.57 -3.42
C ALA A 72 12.59 -2.24 -3.11
N LEU A 73 11.56 -1.90 -3.89
CA LEU A 73 10.70 -0.73 -3.71
C LEU A 73 9.44 -1.16 -2.94
N VAL A 74 8.99 -0.36 -1.97
CA VAL A 74 7.88 -0.70 -1.06
C VAL A 74 6.98 0.52 -0.86
N GLY A 75 5.67 0.34 -0.78
CA GLY A 75 4.71 1.43 -0.53
C GLY A 75 4.78 2.52 -1.60
N ASP A 76 4.77 3.79 -1.18
CA ASP A 76 4.77 4.97 -2.07
C ASP A 76 5.96 5.00 -3.07
N ALA A 77 7.05 4.29 -2.78
CA ALA A 77 8.18 4.15 -3.71
C ALA A 77 7.89 3.20 -4.88
N ALA A 78 7.00 2.21 -4.68
CA ALA A 78 6.60 1.24 -5.68
C ALA A 78 5.28 1.63 -6.36
N HIS A 79 4.31 2.17 -5.60
CA HIS A 79 3.01 2.58 -6.11
C HIS A 79 2.42 3.73 -5.28
N THR A 80 1.72 4.63 -5.95
CA THR A 80 0.90 5.66 -5.33
C THR A 80 -0.48 5.56 -5.95
N ILE A 81 -1.49 5.20 -5.15
CA ILE A 81 -2.88 5.06 -5.59
C ILE A 81 -3.64 6.36 -5.32
N HIS A 82 -4.71 6.60 -6.08
CA HIS A 82 -5.59 7.74 -5.84
C HIS A 82 -6.04 7.78 -4.36
N PRO A 83 -5.71 8.85 -3.60
CA PRO A 83 -5.89 8.92 -2.14
C PRO A 83 -7.32 8.86 -1.60
N LEU A 84 -8.33 8.57 -2.43
CA LEU A 84 -9.74 8.59 -2.05
C LEU A 84 -10.08 7.58 -0.94
N ALA A 85 -9.23 6.59 -0.70
CA ALA A 85 -9.50 5.49 0.22
C ALA A 85 -8.57 5.41 1.45
N GLY A 86 -7.55 6.27 1.59
CA GLY A 86 -6.59 6.16 2.72
C GLY A 86 -5.84 4.82 2.78
N GLN A 87 -5.79 4.08 1.67
CA GLN A 87 -5.29 2.69 1.62
C GLN A 87 -3.78 2.55 1.46
N GLY A 88 -3.05 3.65 1.19
CA GLY A 88 -1.61 3.59 0.93
C GLY A 88 -0.81 2.96 2.08
N LEU A 89 -1.18 3.26 3.33
CA LEU A 89 -0.56 2.66 4.50
C LEU A 89 -0.77 1.13 4.55
N ASN A 90 -2.01 0.68 4.34
CA ASN A 90 -2.34 -0.75 4.37
C ASN A 90 -1.62 -1.51 3.26
N GLN A 91 -1.50 -0.92 2.07
CA GLN A 91 -0.76 -1.53 0.97
C GLN A 91 0.75 -1.57 1.24
N GLY A 92 1.32 -0.48 1.75
CA GLY A 92 2.73 -0.46 2.16
C GLY A 92 3.04 -1.47 3.27
N GLN A 93 2.14 -1.67 4.23
CA GLN A 93 2.25 -2.73 5.25
C GLN A 93 2.20 -4.13 4.61
N GLY A 94 1.29 -4.34 3.65
CA GLY A 94 1.22 -5.57 2.87
C GLY A 94 2.51 -5.87 2.09
N ASP A 95 3.10 -4.84 1.49
CA ASP A 95 4.40 -4.94 0.81
C ASP A 95 5.52 -5.31 1.78
N ALA A 96 5.61 -4.63 2.92
CA ALA A 96 6.61 -4.92 3.95
C ALA A 96 6.49 -6.36 4.45
N ALA A 97 5.27 -6.83 4.74
CA ALA A 97 5.03 -8.20 5.17
C ALA A 97 5.43 -9.23 4.11
N ALA A 98 5.13 -8.97 2.83
CA ALA A 98 5.52 -9.84 1.73
C ALA A 98 7.05 -9.88 1.53
N LEU A 99 7.72 -8.74 1.65
CA LEU A 99 9.17 -8.64 1.53
C LEU A 99 9.87 -9.37 2.68
N VAL A 100 9.39 -9.22 3.92
CA VAL A 100 9.91 -9.97 5.08
C VAL A 100 9.81 -11.47 4.84
N ARG A 101 8.65 -11.99 4.43
CA ARG A 101 8.49 -13.43 4.13
C ARG A 101 9.47 -13.91 3.05
N THR A 102 9.67 -13.10 2.00
CA THR A 102 10.57 -13.41 0.89
C THR A 102 12.03 -13.47 1.36
N ILE A 103 12.48 -12.47 2.10
CA ILE A 103 13.84 -12.43 2.65
C ILE A 103 14.05 -13.57 3.66
N SER A 104 13.10 -13.82 4.55
CA SER A 104 13.18 -14.93 5.51
C SER A 104 13.30 -16.28 4.81
N HIS A 105 12.56 -16.50 3.73
CA HIS A 105 12.67 -17.72 2.93
C HIS A 105 14.06 -17.85 2.30
N ALA A 106 14.54 -16.80 1.64
CA ALA A 106 15.86 -16.78 1.01
C ALA A 106 16.99 -17.07 2.02
N VAL A 107 16.91 -16.51 3.23
CA VAL A 107 17.87 -16.81 4.31
C VAL A 107 17.79 -18.29 4.73
N GLN A 108 16.59 -18.84 4.90
CA GLN A 108 16.40 -20.23 5.32
C GLN A 108 16.89 -21.25 4.28
N THR A 109 16.80 -20.91 2.99
CA THR A 109 17.22 -21.76 1.88
C THR A 109 18.66 -21.51 1.43
N GLY A 110 19.36 -20.54 2.04
CA GLY A 110 20.74 -20.19 1.70
C GLY A 110 20.90 -19.44 0.36
N GLN A 111 19.83 -18.81 -0.13
CA GLN A 111 19.86 -17.96 -1.31
C GLN A 111 20.50 -16.59 -1.00
N ASP A 112 21.07 -15.94 -2.02
CA ASP A 112 21.44 -14.52 -1.90
C ASP A 112 20.15 -13.68 -1.86
N VAL A 113 19.88 -13.08 -0.70
CA VAL A 113 18.72 -12.21 -0.44
C VAL A 113 18.63 -11.00 -1.37
N GLY A 114 19.75 -10.61 -1.97
CA GLY A 114 19.81 -9.51 -2.93
C GLY A 114 19.63 -9.93 -4.38
N SER A 115 19.58 -11.23 -4.67
CA SER A 115 19.43 -11.71 -6.04
C SER A 115 18.01 -11.45 -6.54
N THR A 116 17.89 -11.13 -7.83
CA THR A 116 16.57 -10.96 -8.47
C THR A 116 15.70 -12.20 -8.34
N LEU A 117 16.31 -13.39 -8.37
CA LEU A 117 15.61 -14.66 -8.19
C LEU A 117 15.02 -14.80 -6.78
N ALA A 118 15.77 -14.45 -5.74
CA ALA A 118 15.25 -14.47 -4.37
C ALA A 118 14.08 -13.48 -4.19
N LEU A 119 14.16 -12.31 -4.82
CA LEU A 119 13.14 -11.26 -4.72
C LEU A 119 11.93 -11.46 -5.65
N GLU A 120 11.95 -12.46 -6.54
CA GLU A 120 10.88 -12.71 -7.50
C GLU A 120 9.53 -13.04 -6.81
N SER A 121 9.59 -13.76 -5.69
CA SER A 121 8.40 -14.08 -4.88
C SER A 121 7.74 -12.81 -4.32
N TYR A 122 8.53 -11.80 -3.94
CA TYR A 122 8.00 -10.51 -3.51
C TYR A 122 7.33 -9.77 -4.67
N ASN A 123 8.03 -9.69 -5.81
CA ASN A 123 7.52 -9.02 -7.00
C ASN A 123 6.21 -9.69 -7.48
N SER A 124 6.18 -11.00 -7.66
CA SER A 124 4.96 -11.73 -8.10
C SER A 124 3.78 -11.56 -7.13
N ALA A 125 4.00 -11.64 -5.82
CA ALA A 125 2.95 -11.54 -4.82
C ALA A 125 2.34 -10.13 -4.74
N ARG A 126 3.12 -9.06 -4.96
CA ARG A 126 2.65 -7.67 -4.83
C ARG A 126 2.34 -7.01 -6.16
N TYR A 127 3.03 -7.38 -7.23
CA TYR A 127 2.78 -6.84 -8.57
C TYR A 127 1.37 -7.18 -9.03
N ALA A 128 0.86 -8.41 -8.89
CA ALA A 128 -0.51 -8.72 -9.31
C ALA A 128 -1.60 -8.03 -8.46
N GLU A 129 -1.34 -7.77 -7.17
CA GLU A 129 -2.27 -7.07 -6.28
C GLU A 129 -2.26 -5.55 -6.52
N ASN A 130 -1.08 -4.97 -6.74
CA ASN A 130 -0.91 -3.55 -7.00
C ASN A 130 -1.17 -3.18 -8.48
N ASN A 131 -1.02 -4.15 -9.40
CA ASN A 131 -1.14 -3.97 -10.84
C ASN A 131 -2.46 -4.51 -11.42
N ALA A 132 -3.56 -4.31 -10.70
CA ALA A 132 -4.91 -4.45 -11.27
C ALA A 132 -5.21 -3.45 -12.42
N MET A 133 -4.18 -2.79 -12.97
CA MET A 133 -4.26 -1.76 -13.99
C MET A 133 -3.74 -2.18 -15.38
N LEU A 134 -3.04 -3.31 -15.54
CA LEU A 134 -2.63 -3.77 -16.89
C LEU A 134 -3.80 -4.28 -17.73
N GLY A 135 -4.68 -5.10 -17.14
CA GLY A 135 -5.83 -5.64 -17.87
C GLY A 135 -6.93 -4.60 -18.16
N VAL A 136 -6.97 -3.51 -17.40
CA VAL A 136 -7.96 -2.44 -17.55
C VAL A 136 -7.50 -1.41 -18.57
N CYS A 137 -6.22 -1.00 -18.56
CA CYS A 137 -5.69 -0.09 -19.57
C CYS A 137 -5.66 -0.71 -20.97
N ASP A 138 -5.30 -1.98 -21.11
CA ASP A 138 -5.28 -2.63 -22.44
C ASP A 138 -6.70 -2.81 -23.00
N LYS A 139 -7.68 -3.11 -22.14
CA LYS A 139 -9.09 -3.18 -22.54
C LYS A 139 -9.70 -1.81 -22.84
N LEU A 140 -9.37 -0.76 -22.06
CA LEU A 140 -9.81 0.60 -22.34
C LEU A 140 -9.14 1.15 -23.60
N HIS A 141 -7.84 0.96 -23.77
CA HIS A 141 -7.11 1.33 -24.98
C HIS A 141 -7.72 0.65 -26.21
N ARG A 142 -8.03 -0.64 -26.13
CA ARG A 142 -8.72 -1.39 -27.20
C ARG A 142 -10.17 -0.96 -27.42
N LEU A 143 -10.85 -0.43 -26.40
CA LEU A 143 -12.20 0.12 -26.51
C LEU A 143 -12.20 1.51 -27.17
N TYR A 144 -11.13 2.28 -27.01
CA TYR A 144 -10.94 3.62 -27.58
C TYR A 144 -10.15 3.63 -28.89
N SER A 145 -9.45 2.56 -29.26
CA SER A 145 -8.67 2.46 -30.51
C SER A 145 -9.48 1.97 -31.72
N VAL A 146 -10.81 1.82 -31.59
CA VAL A 146 -11.69 1.54 -32.73
C VAL A 146 -12.04 2.86 -33.40
N ASP A 147 -11.15 3.29 -34.28
CA ASP A 147 -11.24 4.57 -34.99
C ASP A 147 -12.01 4.40 -36.31
N SER A 148 -13.35 4.45 -36.27
CA SER A 148 -14.19 4.74 -37.46
C SER A 148 -15.69 5.01 -37.14
N GLY A 149 -16.08 6.30 -37.04
CA GLY A 149 -17.45 6.83 -37.30
C GLY A 149 -18.59 6.65 -36.25
N PRO A 150 -19.72 7.38 -36.41
CA PRO A 150 -20.09 8.57 -35.64
C PRO A 150 -20.51 8.29 -34.18
N ILE A 151 -19.95 9.13 -33.31
CA ILE A 151 -19.84 9.00 -31.86
C ILE A 151 -21.07 9.59 -31.17
N VAL A 152 -22.15 8.82 -31.00
CA VAL A 152 -23.21 9.16 -30.01
C VAL A 152 -23.77 7.91 -29.32
N GLY A 153 -24.05 6.81 -30.05
CA GLY A 153 -24.62 5.59 -29.46
C GLY A 153 -23.70 4.78 -28.55
N LEU A 154 -22.38 4.93 -28.73
CA LEU A 154 -21.36 4.18 -27.98
C LEU A 154 -21.25 4.63 -26.51
N ARG A 155 -21.56 5.90 -26.20
CA ARG A 155 -21.55 6.43 -24.82
C ARG A 155 -22.60 5.76 -23.93
N SER A 156 -23.81 5.57 -24.46
CA SER A 156 -24.90 4.89 -23.75
C SER A 156 -24.68 3.39 -23.58
N LEU A 157 -23.96 2.74 -24.51
CA LEU A 157 -23.55 1.33 -24.38
C LEU A 157 -22.41 1.17 -23.37
N GLY A 158 -21.44 2.10 -23.35
CA GLY A 158 -20.36 2.13 -22.37
C GLY A 158 -20.86 2.32 -20.94
N LEU A 159 -21.80 3.24 -20.71
CA LEU A 159 -22.39 3.44 -19.38
C LEU A 159 -23.17 2.19 -18.90
N ARG A 160 -23.90 1.53 -19.80
CA ARG A 160 -24.65 0.29 -19.48
C ARG A 160 -23.74 -0.91 -19.27
N ALA A 161 -22.59 -0.98 -19.94
CA ALA A 161 -21.56 -1.99 -19.68
C ALA A 161 -20.87 -1.76 -18.32
N VAL A 162 -20.67 -0.51 -17.92
CA VAL A 162 -20.17 -0.14 -16.59
C VAL A 162 -21.17 -0.48 -15.48
N ASP A 163 -22.47 -0.26 -15.71
CA ASP A 163 -23.52 -0.71 -14.79
C ASP A 163 -23.66 -2.24 -14.74
N ALA A 164 -23.41 -2.94 -15.86
CA ALA A 164 -23.39 -4.40 -15.92
C ALA A 164 -22.14 -5.02 -15.24
N MET A 165 -21.12 -4.22 -14.94
CA MET A 165 -19.93 -4.60 -14.14
C MET A 165 -20.20 -4.61 -12.62
N GLY A 166 -21.44 -4.85 -12.18
CA GLY A 166 -21.80 -5.11 -10.78
C GLY A 166 -20.89 -6.13 -10.06
N PRO A 167 -20.45 -7.24 -10.69
CA PRO A 167 -19.48 -8.17 -10.11
C PRO A 167 -18.07 -7.60 -9.94
N LEU A 168 -17.69 -6.62 -10.77
CA LEU A 168 -16.39 -5.96 -10.70
C LEU A 168 -16.37 -4.96 -9.52
N LYS A 169 -17.47 -4.25 -9.31
CA LYS A 169 -17.66 -3.37 -8.15
C LYS A 169 -17.62 -4.16 -6.84
N SER A 170 -18.28 -5.32 -6.78
CA SER A 170 -18.23 -6.20 -5.59
C SER A 170 -16.84 -6.83 -5.38
N PHE A 171 -16.11 -7.16 -6.46
CA PHE A 171 -14.72 -7.62 -6.40
C PHE A 171 -13.75 -6.56 -5.86
N PHE A 172 -13.90 -5.30 -6.27
CA PHE A 172 -13.10 -4.19 -5.71
C PHE A 172 -13.48 -3.90 -4.26
N MET A 173 -14.77 -3.99 -3.89
CA MET A 173 -15.22 -3.80 -2.51
C MET A 173 -14.78 -4.93 -1.58
N SER A 174 -14.74 -6.19 -2.03
CA SER A 174 -14.27 -7.31 -1.21
C SER A 174 -12.75 -7.26 -0.99
N ARG A 175 -11.97 -6.87 -2.00
CA ARG A 175 -10.52 -6.63 -1.84
C ARG A 175 -10.19 -5.39 -1.00
N ALA A 176 -11.02 -4.35 -1.05
CA ALA A 176 -10.87 -3.17 -0.21
C ALA A 176 -11.17 -3.42 1.28
N ALA A 177 -11.95 -4.46 1.60
CA ALA A 177 -12.35 -4.81 2.97
C ALA A 177 -11.37 -5.75 3.70
N GLY A 178 -10.29 -6.23 3.05
CA GLY A 178 -9.27 -7.06 3.70
C GLY A 178 -9.78 -8.42 4.20
N GLY A 179 -10.79 -8.99 3.55
CA GLY A 179 -11.33 -10.30 3.91
C GLY A 179 -10.48 -11.45 3.37
N SER A 180 -9.82 -12.15 4.31
CA SER A 180 -9.33 -13.55 4.33
C SER A 180 -9.08 -14.28 3.01
#